data_AF-A0A0R1DKZ5-F1
#
_entry.id   AF-A0A0R1DKZ5-F1
#
_cell.length_a   1.000
_cell.length_b   1.000
_cell.length_c   1.000
_cell.angle_alpha   90.00
_cell.angle_beta   90.00
_cell.angle_gamma   90.00
#
_symmetry.space_group_name_H-M   'P 1'
#
loop_
_entity.id
_entity.type
_entity.pdbx_description
1 polymer ?
#
loop_
_entity_poly.entity_id
_entity_poly.type
_entity_poly.pdbx_seq_one_letter_code
_entity_poly.pdbx_strand_id
1 'polypeptide(L)'
;MYGIDSLSRINLRRTMPKVFNFLQGPGWYEMQGYNKVADNSFPNILAILSGYSAGTAKENVCDTDDEGCLDKMPMIWKYFKNASYLTGYAEDESNLNHFTYRKPGFSKKPVDYYFRPLLKALESEMDEYRLPEYDFMRYCLGRRIANRYIYDYALQFTQRFVHDRPIWGMFWSNHFSHDDPFLPSAMQEKILGDLLDMQEDGAFKEMIMIFFADHGTRFGKLTTLKEGYLEERLPMMFIYLPPWFRETYPSYVRALELNQHRLSSNFDLHNTLKHIIEIGGTPDGQKLPKSFDCPTCQSLFYPLPESRTCSEAGIEEHYCTCEPYKTITGLSWTTSIAHSVIDRMNEYFVQKNLTSLCSNLTLNYIHKTELKTGLNIDWHQEEKEMETAVYRTKFKVNQNSADFQATVVYHNSTKYAEVDVEKISRTNSYKNDSTCIDNKLSKLYCICFIDLNENS
;
A
#
# COMPACT_ATOMS: atom_id res chain seq x y z
N MET A 1 -14.34 -6.96 0.56
CA MET A 1 -12.88 -6.80 0.57
C MET A 1 -12.42 -6.87 2.03
N TYR A 2 -11.48 -7.75 2.33
CA TYR A 2 -10.94 -7.99 3.67
C TYR A 2 -9.46 -7.62 3.65
N GLY A 3 -9.11 -6.61 4.44
CA GLY A 3 -7.80 -5.96 4.40
C GLY A 3 -7.02 -6.15 5.68
N ILE A 4 -5.71 -6.37 5.55
CA ILE A 4 -4.73 -6.38 6.63
C ILE A 4 -3.58 -5.47 6.23
N ASP A 5 -3.27 -4.47 7.05
CA ASP A 5 -2.18 -3.54 6.78
C ASP A 5 -0.80 -4.22 6.79
N SER A 6 0.14 -3.68 6.02
CA SER A 6 1.57 -4.01 6.14
C SER A 6 1.95 -5.49 5.98
N LEU A 7 1.13 -6.30 5.29
CA LEU A 7 1.34 -7.75 5.16
C LEU A 7 1.78 -8.17 3.75
N SER A 8 3.06 -8.53 3.63
CA SER A 8 3.62 -9.04 2.38
C SER A 8 3.14 -10.46 2.05
N ARG A 9 3.23 -10.82 0.77
CA ARG A 9 2.97 -12.18 0.28
C ARG A 9 3.80 -13.24 1.02
N ILE A 10 5.08 -12.95 1.28
CA ILE A 10 6.00 -13.88 1.93
C ILE A 10 5.71 -13.93 3.43
N ASN A 11 5.38 -12.78 4.03
CA ASN A 11 5.11 -12.70 5.45
C ASN A 11 3.82 -13.40 5.85
N LEU A 12 2.78 -13.38 5.00
CA LEU A 12 1.57 -14.19 5.19
C LEU A 12 1.90 -15.68 5.38
N ARG A 13 2.81 -16.22 4.55
CA ARG A 13 3.22 -17.63 4.62
C ARG A 13 3.97 -17.96 5.91
N ARG A 14 4.76 -17.01 6.42
CA ARG A 14 5.52 -17.18 7.68
C ARG A 14 4.63 -17.09 8.90
N THR A 15 3.71 -16.13 8.91
CA THR A 15 2.97 -15.77 10.13
C THR A 15 1.61 -16.44 10.20
N MET A 16 0.93 -16.65 9.08
CA MET A 16 -0.40 -17.26 9.03
C MET A 16 -0.48 -18.42 8.01
N PRO A 17 0.39 -19.45 8.11
CA PRO A 17 0.42 -20.58 7.17
C PRO A 17 -0.93 -21.31 7.01
N LYS A 18 -1.77 -21.40 8.05
CA LYS A 18 -3.09 -22.04 7.91
C LYS A 18 -4.06 -21.20 7.08
N VAL A 19 -4.04 -19.88 7.25
CA VAL A 19 -4.81 -18.95 6.42
C VAL A 19 -4.31 -19.03 4.98
N PHE A 20 -2.99 -19.03 4.78
CA PHE A 20 -2.40 -19.23 3.46
C PHE A 20 -2.89 -20.53 2.79
N ASN A 21 -2.86 -21.66 3.50
CA ASN A 21 -3.34 -22.93 2.98
C ASN A 21 -4.83 -22.90 2.59
N PHE A 22 -5.67 -22.22 3.38
CA PHE A 22 -7.09 -22.02 3.04
C PHE A 22 -7.24 -21.23 1.73
N LEU A 23 -6.44 -20.16 1.57
CA LEU A 23 -6.43 -19.30 0.39
C LEU A 23 -5.83 -19.97 -0.87
N GLN A 24 -5.32 -21.20 -0.76
CA GLN A 24 -4.94 -22.03 -1.91
C GLN A 24 -6.07 -22.98 -2.36
N GLY A 25 -7.21 -22.94 -1.68
CA GLY A 25 -8.36 -23.78 -1.99
C GLY A 25 -9.07 -23.41 -3.30
N PRO A 26 -10.00 -24.25 -3.77
CA PRO A 26 -10.71 -24.03 -5.02
C PRO A 26 -11.44 -22.68 -5.08
N GLY A 27 -11.26 -21.94 -6.17
CA GLY A 27 -11.88 -20.64 -6.41
C GLY A 27 -11.06 -19.45 -5.96
N TRP A 28 -9.95 -19.66 -5.24
CA TRP A 28 -8.97 -18.62 -4.91
C TRP A 28 -7.86 -18.52 -5.96
N TYR A 29 -7.46 -17.29 -6.25
CA TYR A 29 -6.38 -16.94 -7.18
C TYR A 29 -5.41 -15.98 -6.50
N GLU A 30 -4.15 -16.40 -6.35
CA GLU A 30 -3.10 -15.55 -5.77
C GLU A 30 -2.47 -14.69 -6.86
N MET A 31 -2.55 -13.38 -6.70
CA MET A 31 -1.95 -12.44 -7.64
C MET A 31 -0.49 -12.20 -7.25
N GLN A 32 0.39 -13.12 -7.62
CA GLN A 32 1.77 -13.16 -7.12
C GLN A 32 2.62 -11.98 -7.59
N GLY A 33 2.29 -11.42 -8.76
CA GLY A 33 2.89 -10.20 -9.30
C GLY A 33 2.16 -8.91 -8.91
N TYR A 34 1.30 -8.93 -7.89
CA TYR A 34 0.66 -7.72 -7.38
C TYR A 34 1.70 -6.85 -6.67
N ASN A 35 1.92 -5.65 -7.21
CA ASN A 35 2.93 -4.72 -6.74
C ASN A 35 2.27 -3.39 -6.37
N LYS A 36 2.70 -2.82 -5.24
CA LYS A 36 2.21 -1.52 -4.80
C LYS A 36 2.62 -0.40 -5.76
N VAL A 37 1.91 0.72 -5.75
CA VAL A 37 2.20 1.88 -6.62
C VAL A 37 2.81 3.07 -5.87
N ALA A 38 2.85 3.03 -4.54
CA ALA A 38 3.35 4.11 -3.70
C ALA A 38 3.93 3.63 -2.36
N ASP A 39 4.52 4.54 -1.57
CA ASP A 39 5.25 4.18 -0.33
C ASP A 39 4.33 3.65 0.79
N ASN A 40 3.24 4.37 1.09
CA ASN A 40 2.42 4.18 2.31
C ASN A 40 0.98 3.75 2.01
N SER A 41 0.18 3.55 3.05
CA SER A 41 -1.19 3.06 2.92
C SER A 41 -2.13 3.97 2.13
N PHE A 42 -2.20 5.26 2.51
CA PHE A 42 -3.10 6.22 1.85
C PHE A 42 -2.96 6.26 0.32
N PRO A 43 -1.78 6.47 -0.30
CA PRO A 43 -1.68 6.55 -1.76
C PRO A 43 -1.98 5.21 -2.46
N ASN A 44 -1.63 4.07 -1.87
CA ASN A 44 -1.97 2.76 -2.43
C ASN A 44 -3.47 2.48 -2.39
N ILE A 45 -4.14 2.79 -1.27
CA ILE A 45 -5.58 2.64 -1.12
C ILE A 45 -6.34 3.68 -1.96
N LEU A 46 -5.84 4.91 -2.08
CA LEU A 46 -6.42 5.94 -2.95
C LEU A 46 -6.40 5.50 -4.42
N ALA A 47 -5.32 4.86 -4.89
CA ALA A 47 -5.23 4.32 -6.23
C ALA A 47 -6.29 3.24 -6.50
N ILE A 48 -6.50 2.31 -5.56
CA ILE A 48 -7.54 1.27 -5.67
C ILE A 48 -8.94 1.89 -5.68
N LEU A 49 -9.19 2.83 -4.77
CA LEU A 49 -10.55 3.31 -4.53
C LEU A 49 -10.96 4.44 -5.46
N SER A 50 -10.05 5.28 -5.94
CA SER A 50 -10.39 6.43 -6.80
C SER A 50 -9.88 6.31 -8.23
N GLY A 51 -8.83 5.52 -8.47
CA GLY A 51 -8.13 5.50 -9.75
C GLY A 51 -7.17 6.69 -9.93
N TYR A 52 -6.87 7.42 -8.85
CA TYR A 52 -5.93 8.55 -8.81
C TYR A 52 -4.85 8.31 -7.75
N SER A 53 -3.67 8.81 -8.04
CA SER A 53 -2.60 9.16 -7.12
C SER A 53 -2.93 10.50 -6.44
N ALA A 54 -2.27 10.77 -5.31
CA ALA A 54 -2.52 12.00 -4.56
C ALA A 54 -2.12 13.27 -5.35
N GLY A 55 -1.01 13.21 -6.10
CA GLY A 55 -0.54 14.34 -6.93
C GLY A 55 -1.53 14.68 -8.03
N THR A 56 -1.93 13.70 -8.83
CA THR A 56 -2.89 13.93 -9.92
C THR A 56 -4.27 14.33 -9.40
N ALA A 57 -4.72 13.76 -8.27
CA ALA A 57 -5.97 14.16 -7.62
C ALA A 57 -5.97 15.64 -7.25
N LYS A 58 -4.85 16.15 -6.71
CA LYS A 58 -4.69 17.57 -6.37
C LYS A 58 -4.89 18.50 -7.56
N GLU A 59 -4.38 18.12 -8.73
CA GLU A 59 -4.45 18.93 -9.95
C GLU A 59 -5.80 18.82 -10.66
N ASN A 60 -6.44 17.65 -10.63
CA ASN A 60 -7.59 17.34 -11.49
C ASN A 60 -8.92 17.24 -10.74
N VAL A 61 -8.91 17.15 -9.41
CA VAL A 61 -10.11 17.01 -8.58
C VAL A 61 -10.12 18.04 -7.46
N CYS A 62 -9.19 17.90 -6.51
CA CYS A 62 -8.97 18.79 -5.37
C CYS A 62 -7.78 18.29 -4.54
N ASP A 63 -7.19 19.15 -3.72
CA ASP A 63 -6.17 18.74 -2.77
C ASP A 63 -6.78 17.87 -1.66
N THR A 64 -6.32 16.63 -1.54
CA THR A 64 -6.79 15.71 -0.48
C THR A 64 -6.42 16.16 0.93
N ASP A 65 -5.52 17.15 1.08
CA ASP A 65 -5.24 17.84 2.34
C ASP A 65 -6.34 18.86 2.73
N ASP A 66 -7.20 19.25 1.80
CA ASP A 66 -8.28 20.22 2.04
C ASP A 66 -9.58 19.54 2.52
N GLU A 67 -10.27 20.19 3.47
CA GLU A 67 -11.56 19.74 3.97
C GLU A 67 -12.59 19.62 2.82
N GLY A 68 -13.39 18.55 2.84
CA GLY A 68 -14.38 18.29 1.80
C GLY A 68 -13.81 17.73 0.49
N CYS A 69 -12.50 17.62 0.30
CA CYS A 69 -11.95 17.04 -0.92
C CYS A 69 -12.25 15.54 -1.05
N LEU A 70 -12.04 14.77 0.01
CA LEU A 70 -12.34 13.33 0.00
C LEU A 70 -13.82 13.03 -0.30
N ASP A 71 -14.73 13.93 0.10
CA ASP A 71 -16.16 13.85 -0.25
C ASP A 71 -16.44 14.07 -1.74
N LYS A 72 -15.55 14.75 -2.48
CA LYS A 72 -15.66 15.00 -3.93
C LYS A 72 -15.03 13.89 -4.76
N MET A 73 -13.98 13.24 -4.25
CA MET A 73 -13.24 12.19 -4.96
C MET A 73 -14.14 11.10 -5.55
N PRO A 74 -13.86 10.60 -6.77
CA PRO A 74 -14.64 9.56 -7.44
C PRO A 74 -14.36 8.17 -6.85
N MET A 75 -14.64 8.01 -5.56
CA MET A 75 -14.39 6.79 -4.82
C MET A 75 -15.29 5.64 -5.31
N ILE A 76 -14.76 4.42 -5.32
CA ILE A 76 -15.38 3.25 -5.95
C ILE A 76 -16.75 2.93 -5.35
N TRP A 77 -16.92 3.15 -4.05
CA TRP A 77 -18.21 2.97 -3.37
C TRP A 77 -19.31 3.86 -3.91
N LYS A 78 -18.99 5.04 -4.48
CA LYS A 78 -20.01 5.89 -5.13
C LYS A 78 -20.55 5.23 -6.38
N TYR A 79 -19.69 4.55 -7.14
CA TYR A 79 -20.10 3.79 -8.32
C TYR A 79 -20.92 2.55 -7.93
N PHE A 80 -20.49 1.80 -6.92
CA PHE A 80 -21.28 0.69 -6.37
C PHE A 80 -22.65 1.15 -5.85
N LYS A 81 -22.68 2.26 -5.10
CA LYS A 81 -23.92 2.85 -4.61
C LYS A 81 -24.87 3.23 -5.74
N ASN A 82 -24.35 3.84 -6.81
CA ASN A 82 -25.13 4.20 -7.99
C ASN A 82 -25.67 2.96 -8.72
N ALA A 83 -24.93 1.85 -8.68
CA ALA A 83 -25.37 0.53 -9.13
C ALA A 83 -26.28 -0.20 -8.14
N SER A 84 -26.86 0.50 -7.16
CA SER A 84 -27.80 -0.01 -6.14
C SER A 84 -27.23 -1.00 -5.11
N TYR A 85 -25.90 -1.15 -5.05
CA TYR A 85 -25.25 -1.93 -4.00
C TYR A 85 -25.42 -1.22 -2.66
N LEU A 86 -25.61 -2.01 -1.60
CA LEU A 86 -25.46 -1.53 -0.23
C LEU A 86 -23.97 -1.41 0.09
N THR A 87 -23.53 -0.27 0.64
CA THR A 87 -22.09 0.01 0.82
C THR A 87 -21.67 -0.01 2.30
N GLY A 88 -20.55 -0.66 2.61
CA GLY A 88 -19.98 -0.74 3.95
C GLY A 88 -18.50 -0.37 4.00
N TYR A 89 -18.07 0.29 5.07
CA TYR A 89 -16.67 0.60 5.33
C TYR A 89 -16.37 0.59 6.83
N ALA A 90 -15.35 -0.17 7.21
CA ALA A 90 -14.79 -0.13 8.55
C ALA A 90 -13.27 -0.20 8.47
N GLU A 91 -12.63 0.65 9.26
CA GLU A 91 -11.19 0.64 9.48
C GLU A 91 -10.96 1.07 10.91
N ASP A 92 -10.00 0.43 11.58
CA ASP A 92 -9.61 0.77 12.94
C ASP A 92 -8.74 2.05 13.04
N GLU A 93 -8.34 2.40 14.27
CA GLU A 93 -7.52 3.55 14.61
C GLU A 93 -8.07 4.88 14.07
N SER A 94 -9.13 5.42 14.68
CA SER A 94 -9.95 6.49 14.06
C SER A 94 -9.21 7.79 13.71
N ASN A 95 -8.01 8.01 14.28
CA ASN A 95 -7.12 9.15 14.05
C ASN A 95 -5.90 8.81 13.15
N LEU A 96 -5.61 7.53 12.92
CA LEU A 96 -4.43 7.06 12.16
C LEU A 96 -4.81 6.26 10.91
N ASN A 97 -6.10 6.13 10.63
CA ASN A 97 -6.62 5.39 9.49
C ASN A 97 -6.28 6.06 8.14
N HIS A 98 -6.49 5.35 7.03
CA HIS A 98 -6.12 5.82 5.68
C HIS A 98 -6.51 7.28 5.39
N PHE A 99 -7.70 7.69 5.83
CA PHE A 99 -8.33 8.94 5.44
C PHE A 99 -8.30 10.01 6.52
N THR A 100 -7.84 9.71 7.74
CA THR A 100 -7.77 10.67 8.85
C THR A 100 -6.35 10.92 9.36
N TYR A 101 -5.39 10.05 9.07
CA TYR A 101 -3.99 10.33 9.41
C TYR A 101 -3.45 11.52 8.62
N ARG A 102 -3.34 12.67 9.31
CA ARG A 102 -2.91 13.96 8.74
C ARG A 102 -3.76 14.38 7.54
N LYS A 103 -5.05 14.04 7.59
CA LYS A 103 -6.05 14.37 6.57
C LYS A 103 -7.32 14.82 7.28
N PRO A 104 -8.12 15.73 6.70
CA PRO A 104 -9.38 16.18 7.29
C PRO A 104 -10.41 15.06 7.49
N GLY A 105 -10.28 13.95 6.75
CA GLY A 105 -11.29 12.90 6.70
C GLY A 105 -12.48 13.28 5.80
N PHE A 106 -13.53 12.47 5.89
CA PHE A 106 -14.78 12.74 5.20
C PHE A 106 -15.66 13.67 6.06
N SER A 107 -16.15 14.74 5.45
CA SER A 107 -17.08 15.69 6.08
C SER A 107 -18.52 15.16 6.01
N LYS A 108 -18.80 14.25 5.08
CA LYS A 108 -20.08 13.56 4.93
C LYS A 108 -19.90 12.06 5.12
N LYS A 109 -20.95 11.36 5.55
CA LYS A 109 -20.93 9.90 5.65
C LYS A 109 -20.65 9.29 4.25
N PRO A 110 -19.54 8.56 4.03
CA PRO A 110 -19.11 8.17 2.68
C PRO A 110 -19.84 6.92 2.14
N VAL A 111 -20.36 6.07 3.02
CA VAL A 111 -21.03 4.79 2.70
C VAL A 111 -22.28 4.60 3.56
N ASP A 112 -23.13 3.63 3.22
CA ASP A 112 -24.36 3.36 3.97
C ASP A 112 -24.07 2.93 5.41
N TYR A 113 -23.15 1.98 5.56
CA TYR A 113 -22.70 1.37 6.82
C TYR A 113 -21.28 1.81 7.13
N TYR A 114 -21.16 2.94 7.84
CA TYR A 114 -19.87 3.56 8.17
C TYR A 114 -19.55 3.35 9.65
N PHE A 115 -18.53 2.54 9.94
CA PHE A 115 -18.21 2.11 11.31
C PHE A 115 -17.59 3.21 12.18
N ARG A 116 -16.95 4.21 11.56
CA ARG A 116 -16.09 5.17 12.27
C ARG A 116 -16.75 5.90 13.45
N PRO A 117 -18.02 6.36 13.40
CA PRO A 117 -18.65 7.00 14.56
C PRO A 117 -18.70 6.09 15.79
N LEU A 118 -19.00 4.81 15.59
CA LEU A 118 -18.96 3.81 16.68
C LEU A 118 -17.53 3.59 17.16
N LEU A 119 -16.56 3.44 16.25
CA LEU A 119 -15.15 3.33 16.61
C LEU A 119 -14.69 4.49 17.50
N LYS A 120 -15.03 5.74 17.14
CA LYS A 120 -14.68 6.92 17.95
C LYS A 120 -15.25 6.84 19.36
N ALA A 121 -16.49 6.39 19.51
CA ALA A 121 -17.10 6.20 20.82
C ALA A 121 -16.37 5.10 21.61
N LEU A 122 -16.06 3.96 20.97
CA LEU A 122 -15.30 2.89 21.62
C LEU A 122 -13.92 3.37 22.09
N GLU A 123 -13.19 4.10 21.25
CA GLU A 123 -11.85 4.63 21.56
C GLU A 123 -11.82 5.75 22.61
N SER A 124 -12.96 6.41 22.85
CA SER A 124 -13.06 7.47 23.87
C SER A 124 -13.60 6.98 25.21
N GLU A 125 -14.45 5.95 25.17
CA GLU A 125 -15.20 5.49 26.36
C GLU A 125 -14.65 4.19 26.96
N MET A 126 -13.82 3.42 26.23
CA MET A 126 -13.29 2.15 26.71
C MET A 126 -11.82 2.23 27.10
N ASP A 127 -11.45 1.46 28.12
CA ASP A 127 -10.05 1.24 28.49
C ASP A 127 -9.28 0.66 27.30
N GLU A 128 -8.11 1.21 27.01
CA GLU A 128 -7.21 0.72 25.96
C GLU A 128 -6.00 0.03 26.57
N TYR A 129 -5.57 -1.06 25.94
CA TYR A 129 -4.31 -1.72 26.24
C TYR A 129 -3.46 -1.75 24.99
N ARG A 130 -2.21 -1.30 25.11
CA ARG A 130 -1.18 -1.37 24.06
C ARG A 130 -0.07 -2.31 24.51
N LEU A 131 0.62 -2.93 23.55
CA LEU A 131 1.74 -3.78 23.87
C LEU A 131 2.92 -2.91 24.35
N PRO A 132 3.62 -3.27 25.44
CA PRO A 132 4.72 -2.44 25.96
C PRO A 132 5.85 -2.18 24.96
N GLU A 133 6.14 -3.15 24.08
CA GLU A 133 7.17 -3.05 23.04
C GLU A 133 6.69 -2.34 21.77
N TYR A 134 5.37 -2.22 21.60
CA TYR A 134 4.70 -1.68 20.42
C TYR A 134 3.48 -0.86 20.87
N ASP A 135 3.75 0.36 21.33
CA ASP A 135 2.77 1.23 21.99
C ASP A 135 2.02 2.16 21.03
N PHE A 136 2.14 1.95 19.72
CA PHE A 136 1.50 2.80 18.73
C PHE A 136 0.08 2.30 18.42
N MET A 137 -0.07 1.02 18.11
CA MET A 137 -1.37 0.39 17.88
C MET A 137 -2.06 -0.08 19.17
N ARG A 138 -3.39 0.08 19.23
CA ARG A 138 -4.21 -0.49 20.31
C ARG A 138 -4.31 -2.01 20.13
N TYR A 139 -3.95 -2.75 21.16
CA TYR A 139 -4.06 -4.21 21.14
C TYR A 139 -5.45 -4.67 21.61
N CYS A 140 -5.91 -4.12 22.75
CA CYS A 140 -7.27 -4.33 23.23
C CYS A 140 -8.01 -3.00 23.39
N LEU A 141 -9.32 -3.05 23.16
CA LEU A 141 -10.25 -1.98 23.44
C LEU A 141 -11.38 -2.55 24.30
N GLY A 142 -11.51 -2.05 25.52
CA GLY A 142 -12.26 -2.67 26.59
C GLY A 142 -11.77 -4.09 26.85
N ARG A 143 -12.69 -5.06 26.87
CA ARG A 143 -12.39 -6.48 27.10
C ARG A 143 -12.19 -7.29 25.83
N ARG A 144 -12.02 -6.63 24.67
CA ARG A 144 -11.91 -7.29 23.37
C ARG A 144 -10.61 -6.90 22.67
N ILE A 145 -10.10 -7.79 21.83
CA ILE A 145 -9.01 -7.47 20.90
C ILE A 145 -9.55 -6.42 19.92
N ALA A 146 -8.81 -5.34 19.72
CA ALA A 146 -9.32 -4.12 19.10
C ALA A 146 -9.77 -4.33 17.64
N ASN A 147 -9.07 -5.17 16.86
CA ASN A 147 -9.45 -5.47 15.48
C ASN A 147 -10.76 -6.26 15.33
N ARG A 148 -11.21 -6.97 16.38
CA ARG A 148 -12.45 -7.75 16.31
C ARG A 148 -13.68 -6.87 16.14
N TYR A 149 -13.64 -5.62 16.59
CA TYR A 149 -14.71 -4.67 16.31
C TYR A 149 -14.91 -4.43 14.80
N ILE A 150 -13.84 -4.47 14.01
CA ILE A 150 -13.90 -4.30 12.55
C ILE A 150 -14.36 -5.60 11.88
N TYR A 151 -13.72 -6.74 12.18
CA TYR A 151 -14.01 -7.98 11.48
C TYR A 151 -15.33 -8.62 11.89
N ASP A 152 -15.76 -8.49 13.15
CA ASP A 152 -17.12 -8.91 13.52
C ASP A 152 -18.17 -8.05 12.82
N TYR A 153 -17.92 -6.75 12.64
CA TYR A 153 -18.79 -5.88 11.88
C TYR A 153 -18.85 -6.29 10.40
N ALA A 154 -17.72 -6.70 9.83
CA ALA A 154 -17.64 -7.25 8.47
C ALA A 154 -18.45 -8.54 8.31
N LEU A 155 -18.34 -9.46 9.27
CA LEU A 155 -19.09 -10.72 9.30
C LEU A 155 -20.59 -10.46 9.43
N GLN A 156 -21.01 -9.63 10.40
CA GLN A 156 -22.42 -9.28 10.60
C GLN A 156 -23.02 -8.58 9.38
N PHE A 157 -22.27 -7.67 8.74
CA PHE A 157 -22.71 -7.00 7.51
C PHE A 157 -22.90 -8.00 6.37
N THR A 158 -21.94 -8.92 6.20
CA THR A 158 -22.02 -9.98 5.18
C THR A 158 -23.20 -10.91 5.44
N GLN A 159 -23.28 -11.51 6.62
CA GLN A 159 -24.35 -12.44 7.03
C GLN A 159 -25.74 -11.80 6.90
N ARG A 160 -25.88 -10.52 7.22
CA ARG A 160 -27.17 -9.84 7.16
C ARG A 160 -27.67 -9.62 5.74
N PHE A 161 -26.79 -9.36 4.78
CA PHE A 161 -27.21 -8.79 3.50
C PHE A 161 -26.79 -9.58 2.26
N VAL A 162 -25.78 -10.44 2.32
CA VAL A 162 -25.19 -11.07 1.12
C VAL A 162 -26.23 -11.85 0.31
N HIS A 163 -27.14 -12.54 1.00
CA HIS A 163 -28.22 -13.35 0.40
C HIS A 163 -29.45 -12.54 -0.03
N ASP A 164 -29.61 -11.32 0.48
CA ASP A 164 -30.81 -10.50 0.28
C ASP A 164 -30.64 -9.51 -0.88
N ARG A 165 -29.41 -9.02 -1.12
CA ARG A 165 -29.13 -7.96 -2.09
C ARG A 165 -27.63 -7.82 -2.41
N PRO A 166 -27.27 -7.17 -3.54
CA PRO A 166 -25.89 -6.82 -3.83
C PRO A 166 -25.29 -5.90 -2.75
N ILE A 167 -24.10 -6.25 -2.28
CA ILE A 167 -23.33 -5.48 -1.29
C ILE A 167 -21.90 -5.26 -1.76
N TRP A 168 -21.35 -4.09 -1.41
CA TRP A 168 -19.92 -3.82 -1.51
C TRP A 168 -19.42 -3.38 -0.14
N GLY A 169 -18.29 -3.92 0.30
CA GLY A 169 -17.69 -3.49 1.54
C GLY A 169 -16.19 -3.65 1.57
N MET A 170 -15.51 -2.74 2.26
CA MET A 170 -14.09 -2.83 2.59
C MET A 170 -13.92 -2.72 4.11
N PHE A 171 -13.32 -3.77 4.69
CA PHE A 171 -13.12 -3.89 6.13
C PHE A 171 -11.63 -4.13 6.38
N TRP A 172 -11.01 -3.26 7.17
CA TRP A 172 -9.55 -3.15 7.25
C TRP A 172 -9.07 -3.07 8.69
N SER A 173 -7.93 -3.70 8.98
CA SER A 173 -7.29 -3.60 10.29
C SER A 173 -5.80 -3.33 10.21
N ASN A 174 -5.35 -2.43 11.08
CA ASN A 174 -3.96 -2.05 11.30
C ASN A 174 -3.38 -2.66 12.60
N HIS A 175 -4.24 -2.93 13.61
CA HIS A 175 -3.85 -3.18 15.00
C HIS A 175 -2.81 -4.29 15.24
N PHE A 176 -2.76 -5.32 14.39
CA PHE A 176 -1.96 -6.53 14.65
C PHE A 176 -0.85 -6.77 13.62
N SER A 177 -0.62 -5.84 12.72
CA SER A 177 0.34 -6.01 11.62
C SER A 177 1.19 -4.78 11.31
N HIS A 178 0.73 -3.58 11.67
CA HIS A 178 1.44 -2.33 11.37
C HIS A 178 2.76 -2.19 12.15
N ASP A 179 2.75 -2.41 13.47
CA ASP A 179 3.93 -2.16 14.32
C ASP A 179 4.89 -3.36 14.40
N ASP A 180 4.33 -4.58 14.37
CA ASP A 180 5.10 -5.82 14.46
C ASP A 180 4.72 -6.75 13.30
N PRO A 181 5.65 -7.03 12.37
CA PRO A 181 5.39 -7.91 11.25
C PRO A 181 5.17 -9.38 11.65
N PHE A 182 5.45 -9.78 12.90
CA PHE A 182 5.26 -11.16 13.39
C PHE A 182 3.96 -11.36 14.17
N LEU A 183 3.33 -10.29 14.66
CA LEU A 183 2.08 -10.33 15.40
C LEU A 183 0.87 -10.89 14.63
N PRO A 184 0.83 -10.91 13.27
CA PRO A 184 -0.20 -11.65 12.54
C PRO A 184 -0.29 -13.13 12.90
N SER A 185 0.81 -13.73 13.40
CA SER A 185 0.78 -15.12 13.88
C SER A 185 -0.18 -15.36 15.04
N ALA A 186 -0.36 -14.38 15.94
CA ALA A 186 -1.32 -14.45 17.02
C ALA A 186 -2.78 -14.35 16.54
N MET A 187 -3.01 -13.86 15.32
CA MET A 187 -4.32 -13.66 14.73
C MET A 187 -4.75 -14.76 13.77
N GLN A 188 -3.84 -15.66 13.37
CA GLN A 188 -4.10 -16.72 12.38
C GLN A 188 -5.41 -17.48 12.63
N GLU A 189 -5.62 -18.01 13.83
CA GLU A 189 -6.80 -18.85 14.10
C GLU A 189 -8.10 -18.07 14.02
N LYS A 190 -8.09 -16.78 14.39
CA LYS A 190 -9.29 -15.92 14.32
C LYS A 190 -9.63 -15.55 12.89
N ILE A 191 -8.62 -15.23 12.08
CA ILE A 191 -8.82 -14.92 10.65
C ILE A 191 -9.24 -16.17 9.88
N LEU A 192 -8.64 -17.32 10.19
CA LEU A 192 -9.10 -18.59 9.63
C LEU A 192 -10.54 -18.90 10.05
N GLY A 193 -10.89 -18.65 11.31
CA GLY A 193 -12.26 -18.72 11.81
C GLY A 193 -13.22 -17.88 10.99
N ASP A 194 -12.91 -16.59 10.77
CA ASP A 194 -13.74 -15.69 9.95
C ASP A 194 -13.99 -16.27 8.54
N LEU A 195 -12.95 -16.84 7.91
CA LEU A 195 -13.05 -17.43 6.57
C LEU A 195 -13.86 -18.73 6.57
N LEU A 196 -13.72 -19.57 7.60
CA LEU A 196 -14.49 -20.80 7.75
C LEU A 196 -15.96 -20.50 8.03
N ASP A 197 -16.26 -19.53 8.89
CA ASP A 197 -17.62 -19.08 9.20
C ASP A 197 -18.31 -18.55 7.93
N MET A 198 -17.63 -17.71 7.14
CA MET A 198 -18.15 -17.25 5.84
C MET A 198 -18.41 -18.40 4.86
N GLN A 199 -17.61 -19.47 4.91
CA GLN A 199 -17.81 -20.65 4.07
C GLN A 199 -19.01 -21.48 4.54
N GLU A 200 -19.14 -21.70 5.85
CA GLU A 200 -20.22 -22.47 6.47
C GLU A 200 -21.58 -21.80 6.28
N ASP A 201 -21.65 -20.49 6.49
CA ASP A 201 -22.86 -19.69 6.28
C ASP A 201 -23.23 -19.53 4.79
N GLY A 202 -22.36 -19.96 3.88
CA GLY A 202 -22.61 -19.95 2.46
C GLY A 202 -22.36 -18.61 1.77
N ALA A 203 -21.72 -17.63 2.42
CA ALA A 203 -21.39 -16.35 1.81
C ALA A 203 -20.52 -16.51 0.55
N PHE A 204 -19.54 -17.44 0.57
CA PHE A 204 -18.71 -17.77 -0.60
C PHE A 204 -19.48 -18.41 -1.77
N LYS A 205 -20.74 -18.79 -1.61
CA LYS A 205 -21.56 -19.22 -2.74
C LYS A 205 -22.01 -18.03 -3.58
N GLU A 206 -21.97 -16.80 -3.05
CA GLU A 206 -22.57 -15.62 -3.68
C GLU A 206 -21.59 -14.47 -3.89
N MET A 207 -20.59 -14.32 -3.02
CA MET A 207 -19.68 -13.16 -3.06
C MET A 207 -18.36 -13.42 -3.78
N ILE A 208 -17.85 -12.37 -4.43
CA ILE A 208 -16.43 -12.24 -4.78
C ILE A 208 -15.70 -11.70 -3.55
N MET A 209 -14.59 -12.33 -3.16
CA MET A 209 -13.74 -11.83 -2.08
C MET A 209 -12.41 -11.33 -2.62
N ILE A 210 -11.97 -10.18 -2.13
CA ILE A 210 -10.58 -9.72 -2.27
C ILE A 210 -10.00 -9.73 -0.86
N PHE A 211 -9.03 -10.60 -0.61
CA PHE A 211 -8.28 -10.71 0.63
C PHE A 211 -6.87 -10.17 0.38
N PHE A 212 -6.52 -9.01 0.94
CA PHE A 212 -5.38 -8.25 0.45
C PHE A 212 -4.71 -7.37 1.52
N ALA A 213 -3.51 -6.92 1.16
CA ALA A 213 -2.80 -5.80 1.77
C ALA A 213 -2.48 -4.76 0.70
N ASP A 214 -2.13 -3.56 1.13
CA ASP A 214 -1.81 -2.38 0.32
C ASP A 214 -0.31 -2.21 0.09
N HIS A 215 0.48 -2.59 1.09
CA HIS A 215 1.93 -2.77 1.07
C HIS A 215 2.35 -3.84 2.07
N GLY A 216 3.62 -4.22 2.08
CA GLY A 216 4.18 -5.00 3.18
C GLY A 216 4.98 -4.14 4.16
N THR A 217 5.84 -4.73 4.97
CA THR A 217 6.55 -4.00 6.03
C THR A 217 7.49 -2.94 5.45
N ARG A 218 7.34 -1.68 5.90
CA ARG A 218 8.12 -0.54 5.37
C ARG A 218 9.44 -0.29 6.10
N PHE A 219 9.52 -0.65 7.37
CA PHE A 219 10.71 -0.50 8.21
C PHE A 219 10.80 -1.62 9.24
N GLY A 220 11.99 -1.84 9.80
CA GLY A 220 12.25 -2.87 10.81
C GLY A 220 12.94 -4.12 10.27
N LYS A 221 12.86 -5.22 11.03
CA LYS A 221 13.71 -6.41 10.83
C LYS A 221 13.58 -7.06 9.45
N LEU A 222 12.40 -7.01 8.84
CA LEU A 222 12.19 -7.62 7.52
C LEU A 222 12.82 -6.80 6.38
N THR A 223 12.87 -5.47 6.50
CA THR A 223 13.42 -4.62 5.44
C THR A 223 14.94 -4.52 5.45
N THR A 224 15.60 -5.04 6.50
CA THR A 224 17.07 -5.16 6.56
C THR A 224 17.60 -6.40 5.86
N LEU A 225 16.74 -7.35 5.49
CA LEU A 225 17.12 -8.54 4.73
C LEU A 225 17.54 -8.15 3.31
N LYS A 226 18.36 -9.00 2.67
CA LYS A 226 18.85 -8.76 1.30
C LYS A 226 17.69 -8.56 0.31
N GLU A 227 16.65 -9.38 0.42
CA GLU A 227 15.43 -9.32 -0.37
C GLU A 227 14.30 -8.52 0.33
N GLY A 228 14.61 -7.73 1.37
CA GLY A 228 13.62 -6.99 2.16
C GLY A 228 12.81 -5.96 1.36
N TYR A 229 13.28 -5.56 0.17
CA TYR A 229 12.49 -4.72 -0.74
C TYR A 229 11.27 -5.46 -1.31
N LEU A 230 11.32 -6.79 -1.46
CA LEU A 230 10.17 -7.59 -1.88
C LEU A 230 9.14 -7.68 -0.75
N GLU A 231 9.60 -7.76 0.51
CA GLU A 231 8.71 -7.68 1.68
C GLU A 231 7.94 -6.37 1.69
N GLU A 232 8.57 -5.26 1.31
CA GLU A 232 7.97 -3.93 1.31
C GLU A 232 7.01 -3.69 0.13
N ARG A 233 7.31 -4.26 -1.06
CA ARG A 233 6.66 -3.90 -2.34
C ARG A 233 5.63 -4.90 -2.86
N LEU A 234 5.68 -6.14 -2.41
CA LEU A 234 4.79 -7.22 -2.86
C LEU A 234 3.81 -7.61 -1.73
N PRO A 235 2.75 -6.81 -1.52
CA PRO A 235 1.68 -7.16 -0.60
C PRO A 235 0.98 -8.45 -1.04
N MET A 236 0.33 -9.12 -0.09
CA MET A 236 -0.55 -10.23 -0.42
C MET A 236 -1.80 -9.73 -1.17
N MET A 237 -2.24 -10.45 -2.20
CA MET A 237 -3.55 -10.24 -2.82
C MET A 237 -4.11 -11.54 -3.37
N PHE A 238 -5.28 -11.92 -2.86
CA PHE A 238 -6.03 -13.10 -3.27
C PHE A 238 -7.43 -12.69 -3.70
N ILE A 239 -7.88 -13.25 -4.81
CA ILE A 239 -9.24 -13.04 -5.33
C ILE A 239 -9.96 -14.38 -5.28
N TYR A 240 -11.13 -14.41 -4.65
CA TYR A 240 -12.05 -15.54 -4.66
C TYR A 240 -13.20 -15.30 -5.64
N LEU A 241 -13.50 -16.29 -6.46
CA LEU A 241 -14.68 -16.29 -7.33
C LEU A 241 -15.69 -17.40 -6.91
N PRO A 242 -16.96 -17.04 -6.67
CA PRO A 242 -17.97 -18.01 -6.27
C PRO A 242 -18.26 -19.01 -7.41
N PRO A 243 -18.75 -20.23 -7.10
CA PRO A 243 -18.95 -21.28 -8.10
C PRO A 243 -19.77 -20.83 -9.33
N TRP A 244 -20.90 -20.15 -9.12
CA TRP A 244 -21.75 -19.68 -10.22
C TRP A 244 -21.01 -18.70 -11.15
N PHE A 245 -20.14 -17.83 -10.59
CA PHE A 245 -19.40 -16.86 -11.38
C PHE A 245 -18.36 -17.56 -12.26
N ARG A 246 -17.71 -18.59 -11.71
CA ARG A 246 -16.74 -19.41 -12.45
C ARG A 246 -17.38 -20.18 -13.59
N GLU A 247 -18.58 -20.71 -13.37
CA GLU A 247 -19.38 -21.39 -14.41
C GLU A 247 -19.90 -20.43 -15.48
N THR A 248 -20.34 -19.24 -15.08
CA THR A 248 -20.92 -18.23 -15.98
C THR A 248 -19.85 -17.53 -16.82
N TYR A 249 -18.68 -17.24 -16.23
CA TYR A 249 -17.61 -16.47 -16.87
C TYR A 249 -16.27 -17.22 -16.90
N PRO A 250 -16.20 -18.36 -17.64
CA PRO A 250 -14.98 -19.17 -17.70
C PRO A 250 -13.78 -18.43 -18.32
N SER A 251 -14.03 -17.43 -19.17
CA SER A 251 -12.98 -16.57 -19.73
C SER A 251 -12.31 -15.69 -18.66
N TYR A 252 -13.07 -15.17 -17.69
CA TYR A 252 -12.55 -14.38 -16.58
C TYR A 252 -11.76 -15.24 -15.59
N VAL A 253 -12.23 -16.47 -15.36
CA VAL A 253 -11.48 -17.48 -14.61
C VAL A 253 -10.13 -17.74 -15.28
N ARG A 254 -10.13 -17.99 -16.60
CA ARG A 254 -8.91 -18.23 -17.35
C ARG A 254 -7.96 -17.03 -17.32
N ALA A 255 -8.49 -15.81 -17.36
CA ALA A 255 -7.70 -14.61 -17.21
C ALA A 255 -7.02 -14.53 -15.84
N LEU A 256 -7.75 -14.78 -14.74
CA LEU A 256 -7.15 -14.81 -13.40
C LEU A 256 -6.07 -15.88 -13.28
N GLU A 257 -6.32 -17.10 -13.78
CA GLU A 257 -5.33 -18.19 -13.77
C GLU A 257 -4.00 -17.77 -14.40
N LEU A 258 -4.05 -17.11 -15.56
CA LEU A 258 -2.87 -16.57 -16.24
C LEU A 258 -2.25 -15.42 -15.45
N ASN A 259 -3.09 -14.51 -14.93
CA ASN A 259 -2.65 -13.29 -14.25
C ASN A 259 -2.00 -13.54 -12.88
N GLN A 260 -2.18 -14.72 -12.28
CA GLN A 260 -1.46 -15.10 -11.05
C GLN A 260 0.07 -14.94 -11.19
N HIS A 261 0.60 -15.08 -12.41
CA HIS A 261 2.02 -15.01 -12.73
C HIS A 261 2.39 -13.76 -13.54
N ARG A 262 1.53 -12.74 -13.58
CA ARG A 262 1.74 -11.51 -14.36
C ARG A 262 1.73 -10.28 -13.46
N LEU A 263 2.43 -9.23 -13.89
CA LEU A 263 2.53 -7.98 -13.16
C LEU A 263 1.17 -7.28 -13.11
N SER A 264 0.67 -7.02 -11.90
CA SER A 264 -0.57 -6.28 -11.65
C SER A 264 -0.37 -5.20 -10.61
N SER A 265 -1.22 -4.18 -10.61
CA SER A 265 -1.12 -3.06 -9.69
C SER A 265 -2.46 -2.66 -9.08
N ASN A 266 -2.40 -1.72 -8.12
CA ASN A 266 -3.56 -1.07 -7.50
C ASN A 266 -4.58 -0.56 -8.53
N PHE A 267 -4.12 -0.06 -9.67
CA PHE A 267 -4.98 0.48 -10.73
C PHE A 267 -5.68 -0.60 -11.55
N ASP A 268 -5.09 -1.79 -11.70
CA ASP A 268 -5.79 -2.93 -12.29
C ASP A 268 -6.91 -3.43 -11.37
N LEU A 269 -6.66 -3.44 -10.06
CA LEU A 269 -7.70 -3.77 -9.08
C LEU A 269 -8.84 -2.74 -9.13
N HIS A 270 -8.53 -1.45 -9.22
CA HIS A 270 -9.53 -0.39 -9.43
C HIS A 270 -10.42 -0.68 -10.66
N ASN A 271 -9.79 -0.98 -11.80
CA ASN A 271 -10.52 -1.30 -13.03
C ASN A 271 -11.31 -2.62 -12.91
N THR A 272 -10.83 -3.59 -12.13
CA THR A 272 -11.55 -4.84 -11.84
C THR A 272 -12.82 -4.56 -11.03
N LEU A 273 -12.75 -3.69 -10.02
CA LEU A 273 -13.92 -3.29 -9.23
C LEU A 273 -14.98 -2.58 -10.09
N LYS A 274 -14.56 -1.72 -11.01
CA LYS A 274 -15.49 -1.10 -11.98
C LYS A 274 -16.08 -2.12 -12.94
N HIS A 275 -15.28 -3.07 -13.41
CA HIS A 275 -15.76 -4.13 -14.29
C HIS A 275 -16.81 -5.03 -13.61
N ILE A 276 -16.68 -5.31 -12.31
CA ILE A 276 -17.73 -6.02 -11.54
C ILE A 276 -19.08 -5.29 -11.60
N ILE A 277 -19.08 -3.96 -11.54
CA ILE A 277 -20.30 -3.15 -11.67
C ILE A 277 -20.87 -3.28 -13.09
N GLU A 278 -20.02 -3.19 -14.10
CA GLU A 278 -20.41 -3.27 -15.51
C GLU A 278 -21.00 -4.63 -15.89
N ILE A 279 -20.45 -5.73 -15.34
CA ILE A 279 -20.97 -7.09 -15.54
C ILE A 279 -22.41 -7.23 -15.03
N GLY A 280 -22.76 -6.56 -13.95
CA GLY A 280 -24.13 -6.54 -13.41
C GLY A 280 -25.09 -5.59 -14.15
N GLY A 281 -24.59 -4.80 -15.11
CA GLY A 281 -25.37 -3.85 -15.90
C GLY A 281 -26.00 -4.47 -17.15
N THR A 282 -26.58 -3.63 -18.00
CA THR A 282 -27.04 -4.04 -19.33
C THR A 282 -25.88 -4.04 -20.34
N PRO A 283 -25.93 -4.86 -21.43
CA PRO A 283 -24.89 -4.86 -22.46
C PRO A 283 -24.64 -3.47 -23.09
N ASP A 284 -25.68 -2.65 -23.21
CA ASP A 284 -25.62 -1.27 -23.72
C ASP A 284 -25.43 -0.22 -22.61
N GLY A 285 -25.07 -0.67 -21.40
CA GLY A 285 -24.84 0.18 -20.25
C GLY A 285 -23.66 1.12 -20.45
N GLN A 286 -23.67 2.24 -19.71
CA GLN A 286 -22.57 3.20 -19.73
C GLN A 286 -21.29 2.54 -19.19
N LYS A 287 -20.23 2.54 -20.00
CA LYS A 287 -18.89 2.18 -19.55
C LYS A 287 -18.38 3.18 -18.52
N LEU A 288 -17.88 2.66 -17.40
CA LEU A 288 -17.31 3.49 -16.34
C LEU A 288 -15.93 4.02 -16.78
N PRO A 289 -15.55 5.23 -16.34
CA PRO A 289 -14.21 5.75 -16.62
C PRO A 289 -13.17 4.82 -15.98
N LYS A 290 -12.10 4.49 -16.70
CA LYS A 290 -10.99 3.69 -16.13
C LYS A 290 -10.17 4.51 -15.13
N SER A 291 -9.17 3.87 -14.51
CA SER A 291 -8.13 4.55 -13.75
C SER A 291 -7.56 5.74 -14.55
N PHE A 292 -7.45 6.90 -13.92
CA PHE A 292 -6.94 8.11 -14.55
C PHE A 292 -5.43 8.04 -14.72
N ASP A 293 -4.71 7.62 -13.66
CA ASP A 293 -3.25 7.58 -13.64
C ASP A 293 -2.64 6.35 -14.30
N CYS A 294 -3.46 5.40 -14.75
CA CYS A 294 -2.97 4.28 -15.54
C CYS A 294 -3.95 3.95 -16.68
N PRO A 295 -3.89 4.69 -17.81
CA PRO A 295 -4.73 4.45 -18.98
C PRO A 295 -4.53 3.07 -19.62
N THR A 296 -3.32 2.50 -19.47
CA THR A 296 -2.96 1.15 -19.95
C THR A 296 -3.42 0.05 -19.01
N CYS A 297 -3.75 0.37 -17.75
CA CYS A 297 -4.25 -0.62 -16.81
C CYS A 297 -5.64 -1.13 -17.22
N GLN A 298 -5.94 -2.34 -16.80
CA GLN A 298 -7.18 -3.02 -17.17
C GLN A 298 -7.69 -3.92 -16.05
N SER A 299 -8.94 -4.37 -16.18
CA SER A 299 -9.48 -5.35 -15.25
C SER A 299 -8.67 -6.65 -15.28
N LEU A 300 -8.45 -7.24 -14.12
CA LEU A 300 -7.80 -8.54 -13.92
C LEU A 300 -8.62 -9.73 -14.46
N PHE A 301 -9.88 -9.50 -14.82
CA PHE A 301 -10.69 -10.44 -15.61
C PHE A 301 -10.32 -10.48 -17.11
N TYR A 302 -9.31 -9.72 -17.54
CA TYR A 302 -8.70 -9.86 -18.86
C TYR A 302 -7.23 -10.29 -18.71
N PRO A 303 -6.70 -11.12 -19.63
CA PRO A 303 -5.29 -11.51 -19.58
C PRO A 303 -4.39 -10.27 -19.68
N LEU A 304 -3.54 -10.06 -18.68
CA LEU A 304 -2.50 -9.04 -18.68
C LEU A 304 -1.38 -9.44 -19.66
N PRO A 305 -0.63 -8.53 -20.28
CA PRO A 305 0.51 -8.93 -21.12
C PRO A 305 1.60 -9.63 -20.31
N GLU A 306 2.27 -10.64 -20.88
CA GLU A 306 3.40 -11.31 -20.23
C GLU A 306 4.65 -10.41 -20.17
N SER A 307 4.85 -9.60 -21.20
CA SER A 307 5.95 -8.64 -21.30
C SER A 307 5.64 -7.29 -20.64
N ARG A 308 4.61 -7.21 -19.79
CA ARG A 308 4.14 -5.96 -19.19
C ARG A 308 5.23 -5.36 -18.29
N THR A 309 5.52 -4.09 -18.50
CA THR A 309 6.48 -3.31 -17.70
C THR A 309 5.80 -2.62 -16.51
N CYS A 310 6.59 -2.19 -15.52
CA CYS A 310 6.10 -1.39 -14.40
C CYS A 310 5.41 -0.09 -14.85
N SER A 311 5.95 0.59 -15.87
CA SER A 311 5.34 1.81 -16.43
C SER A 311 3.92 1.56 -16.99
N GLU A 312 3.72 0.46 -17.73
CA GLU A 312 2.40 0.06 -18.26
C GLU A 312 1.44 -0.42 -17.17
N ALA A 313 1.94 -0.70 -15.97
CA ALA A 313 1.17 -1.02 -14.78
C ALA A 313 0.95 0.19 -13.85
N GLY A 314 1.42 1.39 -14.23
CA GLY A 314 1.33 2.57 -13.36
C GLY A 314 2.17 2.44 -12.09
N ILE A 315 3.22 1.61 -12.13
CA ILE A 315 4.17 1.42 -11.04
C ILE A 315 5.42 2.22 -11.40
N GLU A 316 5.76 3.19 -10.55
CA GLU A 316 6.99 3.96 -10.72
C GLU A 316 8.24 3.12 -10.46
N GLU A 317 9.35 3.51 -11.10
CA GLU A 317 10.62 2.80 -11.03
C GLU A 317 11.09 2.57 -9.58
N HIS A 318 10.82 3.52 -8.68
CA HIS A 318 11.18 3.37 -7.27
C HIS A 318 10.52 2.16 -6.62
N TYR A 319 9.27 1.82 -6.94
CA TYR A 319 8.52 0.69 -6.36
C TYR A 319 8.53 -0.57 -7.23
N CYS A 320 9.10 -0.50 -8.43
CA CYS A 320 9.17 -1.63 -9.34
C CYS A 320 10.02 -2.77 -8.77
N THR A 321 9.59 -4.02 -9.00
CA THR A 321 10.32 -5.24 -8.60
C THR A 321 10.63 -6.17 -9.77
N CYS A 322 10.36 -5.76 -11.01
CA CYS A 322 10.51 -6.61 -12.19
C CYS A 322 11.96 -6.89 -12.57
N GLU A 323 12.87 -5.95 -12.31
CA GLU A 323 14.27 -6.06 -12.71
C GLU A 323 15.20 -6.14 -11.49
N PRO A 324 16.22 -7.00 -11.54
CA PRO A 324 17.17 -7.15 -10.45
C PRO A 324 18.14 -5.98 -10.39
N TYR A 325 18.72 -5.83 -9.21
CA TYR A 325 19.76 -4.86 -8.90
C TYR A 325 21.00 -5.61 -8.39
N LYS A 326 22.19 -5.18 -8.81
CA LYS A 326 23.49 -5.71 -8.35
C LYS A 326 24.14 -4.73 -7.40
N THR A 327 24.48 -5.19 -6.20
CA THR A 327 25.22 -4.36 -5.24
C THR A 327 26.61 -4.06 -5.77
N ILE A 328 26.99 -2.78 -5.75
CA ILE A 328 28.31 -2.29 -6.16
C ILE A 328 29.05 -1.75 -4.92
N THR A 329 30.36 -2.04 -4.82
CA THR A 329 31.18 -1.69 -3.64
C THR A 329 32.52 -1.11 -4.04
N GLY A 330 33.09 -0.22 -3.23
CA GLY A 330 34.44 0.32 -3.42
C GLY A 330 34.62 1.30 -4.58
N LEU A 331 33.53 1.76 -5.21
CA LEU A 331 33.57 2.66 -6.36
C LEU A 331 33.33 4.11 -5.93
N SER A 332 34.20 5.02 -6.38
CA SER A 332 34.23 6.43 -5.93
C SER A 332 32.94 7.19 -6.22
N TRP A 333 32.23 6.87 -7.30
CA TRP A 333 30.97 7.55 -7.67
C TRP A 333 29.78 7.14 -6.80
N THR A 334 29.85 6.03 -6.05
CA THR A 334 28.76 5.63 -5.14
C THR A 334 28.50 6.67 -4.05
N THR A 335 29.56 7.32 -3.57
CA THR A 335 29.49 8.44 -2.63
C THR A 335 28.89 9.69 -3.27
N SER A 336 29.28 9.99 -4.52
CA SER A 336 28.72 11.11 -5.29
C SER A 336 27.21 10.98 -5.50
N ILE A 337 26.71 9.76 -5.74
CA ILE A 337 25.27 9.49 -5.87
C ILE A 337 24.54 9.90 -4.59
N ALA A 338 24.96 9.39 -3.42
CA ALA A 338 24.30 9.69 -2.16
C ALA A 338 24.33 11.19 -1.81
N HIS A 339 25.47 11.87 -2.05
CA HIS A 339 25.56 13.32 -1.88
C HIS A 339 24.58 14.05 -2.80
N SER A 340 24.54 13.70 -4.08
CA SER A 340 23.62 14.34 -5.02
C SER A 340 22.16 14.14 -4.61
N VAL A 341 21.77 12.96 -4.11
CA VAL A 341 20.41 12.75 -3.56
C VAL A 341 20.15 13.64 -2.34
N ILE A 342 21.09 13.73 -1.42
CA ILE A 342 20.97 14.57 -0.22
C ILE A 342 20.84 16.05 -0.60
N ASP A 343 21.60 16.51 -1.60
CA ASP A 343 21.51 17.88 -2.11
C ASP A 343 20.11 18.15 -2.67
N ARG A 344 19.53 17.21 -3.43
CA ARG A 344 18.14 17.31 -3.92
C ARG A 344 17.13 17.35 -2.78
N MET A 345 17.34 16.59 -1.71
CA MET A 345 16.48 16.64 -0.51
C MET A 345 16.57 18.00 0.20
N ASN A 346 17.77 18.58 0.31
CA ASN A 346 17.96 19.91 0.90
C ASN A 346 17.34 21.02 0.02
N GLU A 347 17.50 20.93 -1.30
CA GLU A 347 16.84 21.83 -2.26
C GLU A 347 15.30 21.74 -2.16
N TYR A 348 14.76 20.54 -1.95
CA TYR A 348 13.33 20.35 -1.71
C TYR A 348 12.84 21.12 -0.48
N PHE A 349 13.62 21.19 0.61
CA PHE A 349 13.28 22.02 1.77
C PHE A 349 13.24 23.50 1.43
N VAL A 350 14.14 23.99 0.57
CA VAL A 350 14.11 25.37 0.07
C VAL A 350 12.83 25.61 -0.73
N GLN A 351 12.53 24.74 -1.70
CA GLN A 351 11.37 24.86 -2.59
C GLN A 351 10.03 24.83 -1.84
N LYS A 352 9.95 24.06 -0.76
CA LYS A 352 8.76 23.97 0.09
C LYS A 352 8.74 24.99 1.24
N ASN A 353 9.70 25.92 1.29
CA ASN A 353 9.85 26.92 2.37
C ASN A 353 9.95 26.31 3.78
N LEU A 354 10.67 25.19 3.90
CA LEU A 354 10.83 24.42 5.14
C LEU A 354 12.18 24.64 5.83
N THR A 355 13.07 25.47 5.26
CA THR A 355 14.45 25.67 5.76
C THR A 355 14.55 26.28 7.15
N SER A 356 13.49 26.92 7.65
CA SER A 356 13.40 27.42 9.03
C SER A 356 13.00 26.35 10.04
N LEU A 357 12.44 25.24 9.56
CA LEU A 357 11.90 24.15 10.37
C LEU A 357 12.82 22.92 10.31
N CYS A 358 13.24 22.53 9.11
CA CYS A 358 14.01 21.33 8.82
C CYS A 358 15.51 21.63 8.76
N SER A 359 16.29 20.82 9.47
CA SER A 359 17.74 20.77 9.34
C SER A 359 18.14 20.33 7.94
N ASN A 360 19.19 20.94 7.40
CA ASN A 360 19.89 20.38 6.26
C ASN A 360 20.44 19.00 6.61
N LEU A 361 20.35 18.10 5.65
CA LEU A 361 20.82 16.73 5.76
C LEU A 361 22.27 16.63 5.30
N THR A 362 23.05 15.84 6.02
CA THR A 362 24.43 15.52 5.65
C THR A 362 24.67 14.03 5.77
N LEU A 363 25.42 13.47 4.82
CA LEU A 363 25.70 12.03 4.78
C LEU A 363 26.48 11.60 6.04
N ASN A 364 26.02 10.53 6.68
CA ASN A 364 26.79 9.80 7.70
C ASN A 364 27.52 8.65 7.02
N TYR A 365 26.78 7.66 6.50
CA TYR A 365 27.35 6.56 5.73
C TYR A 365 26.34 5.96 4.74
N ILE A 366 26.85 5.20 3.77
CA ILE A 366 26.04 4.47 2.79
C ILE A 366 25.95 3.01 3.24
N HIS A 367 24.74 2.48 3.37
CA HIS A 367 24.55 1.05 3.66
C HIS A 367 24.88 0.21 2.43
N LYS A 368 24.35 0.62 1.27
CA LYS A 368 24.57 -0.02 -0.02
C LYS A 368 24.17 0.89 -1.17
N THR A 369 24.82 0.68 -2.31
CA THR A 369 24.40 1.20 -3.61
C THR A 369 24.29 0.03 -4.57
N GLU A 370 23.23 -0.01 -5.36
CA GLU A 370 22.93 -1.11 -6.25
C GLU A 370 22.63 -0.55 -7.64
N LEU A 371 23.25 -1.13 -8.67
CA LEU A 371 23.05 -0.79 -10.07
C LEU A 371 21.92 -1.65 -10.65
N LYS A 372 21.03 -1.04 -11.42
CA LYS A 372 20.01 -1.77 -12.18
C LYS A 372 20.66 -2.48 -13.36
N THR A 373 20.48 -3.80 -13.46
CA THR A 373 21.23 -4.64 -14.42
C THR A 373 20.37 -5.28 -15.51
N GLY A 374 19.04 -5.16 -15.43
CA GLY A 374 18.12 -5.88 -16.32
C GLY A 374 18.09 -7.40 -16.07
N LEU A 375 17.29 -8.13 -16.85
CA LEU A 375 17.06 -9.57 -16.65
C LEU A 375 18.22 -10.47 -17.12
N ASN A 376 19.00 -10.04 -18.11
CA ASN A 376 20.13 -10.79 -18.66
C ASN A 376 21.44 -10.40 -17.96
N ILE A 377 21.54 -10.70 -16.66
CA ILE A 377 22.70 -10.31 -15.86
C ILE A 377 23.83 -11.34 -15.95
N ASP A 378 25.07 -10.85 -16.14
CA ASP A 378 26.28 -11.59 -15.84
C ASP A 378 26.84 -11.15 -14.47
N TRP A 379 26.68 -12.00 -13.46
CA TRP A 379 27.14 -11.73 -12.10
C TRP A 379 28.67 -11.66 -11.98
N HIS A 380 29.41 -12.20 -12.95
CA HIS A 380 30.87 -12.27 -12.95
C HIS A 380 31.53 -11.11 -13.70
N GLN A 381 30.77 -10.33 -14.45
CA GLN A 381 31.30 -9.18 -15.17
C GLN A 381 31.56 -8.00 -14.21
N GLU A 382 32.74 -7.38 -14.32
CA GLU A 382 33.02 -6.11 -13.65
C GLU A 382 32.17 -5.00 -14.27
N GLU A 383 31.43 -4.29 -13.42
CA GLU A 383 30.57 -3.19 -13.86
C GLU A 383 31.43 -1.99 -14.25
N LYS A 384 31.17 -1.46 -15.44
CA LYS A 384 31.80 -0.23 -15.91
C LYS A 384 30.96 0.96 -15.50
N GLU A 385 31.65 2.06 -15.22
CA GLU A 385 31.01 3.36 -15.05
C GLU A 385 30.28 3.71 -16.36
N MET A 386 28.97 3.91 -16.26
CA MET A 386 28.13 4.31 -17.38
C MET A 386 27.85 5.80 -17.28
N GLU A 387 27.71 6.47 -18.43
CA GLU A 387 27.36 7.89 -18.44
C GLU A 387 26.02 8.13 -17.76
N THR A 388 25.03 7.29 -18.06
CA THR A 388 23.70 7.33 -17.43
C THR A 388 23.32 5.93 -16.99
N ALA A 389 22.91 5.79 -15.72
CA ALA A 389 22.41 4.52 -15.20
C ALA A 389 21.44 4.71 -14.04
N VAL A 390 20.60 3.68 -13.81
CA VAL A 390 19.65 3.67 -12.69
C VAL A 390 20.30 2.99 -11.48
N TYR A 391 20.31 3.70 -10.36
CA TYR A 391 20.83 3.20 -9.10
C TYR A 391 19.77 3.20 -8.01
N ARG A 392 19.85 2.24 -7.10
CA ARG A 392 19.19 2.27 -5.81
C ARG A 392 20.24 2.49 -4.73
N THR A 393 20.15 3.57 -3.99
CA THR A 393 21.08 3.85 -2.88
C THR A 393 20.33 3.92 -1.57
N LYS A 394 20.86 3.25 -0.54
CA LYS A 394 20.38 3.31 0.84
C LYS A 394 21.46 3.93 1.70
N PHE A 395 21.14 5.02 2.38
CA PHE A 395 22.11 5.80 3.14
C PHE A 395 21.50 6.34 4.43
N LYS A 396 22.38 6.57 5.40
CA LYS A 396 22.08 7.20 6.68
C LYS A 396 22.62 8.62 6.68
N VAL A 397 21.84 9.56 7.20
CA VAL A 397 22.26 10.95 7.43
C VAL A 397 22.60 11.17 8.91
N ASN A 398 23.35 12.23 9.21
CA ASN A 398 23.76 12.54 10.59
C ASN A 398 22.56 12.95 11.45
N GLN A 399 21.62 13.70 10.87
CA GLN A 399 20.45 14.24 11.55
C GLN A 399 19.56 13.10 12.05
N ASN A 400 19.53 12.90 13.37
CA ASN A 400 18.80 11.84 14.07
C ASN A 400 19.00 10.42 13.52
N SER A 401 20.16 10.13 12.90
CA SER A 401 20.42 8.82 12.30
C SER A 401 19.33 8.37 11.30
N ALA A 402 18.73 9.34 10.61
CA ALA A 402 17.67 9.12 9.66
C ALA A 402 18.13 8.29 8.46
N ASP A 403 17.27 7.35 8.02
CA ASP A 403 17.66 6.32 7.07
C ASP A 403 16.76 6.35 5.82
N PHE A 404 17.36 6.57 4.65
CA PHE A 404 16.64 6.79 3.39
C PHE A 404 17.04 5.78 2.32
N GLN A 405 16.11 5.50 1.41
CA GLN A 405 16.39 4.74 0.19
C GLN A 405 15.80 5.48 -1.01
N ALA A 406 16.64 5.74 -2.00
CA ALA A 406 16.27 6.43 -3.23
C ALA A 406 16.56 5.55 -4.45
N THR A 407 15.71 5.65 -5.48
CA THR A 407 16.00 5.16 -6.82
C THR A 407 16.21 6.36 -7.72
N VAL A 408 17.34 6.40 -8.42
CA VAL A 408 17.79 7.59 -9.14
C VAL A 408 18.33 7.25 -10.51
N VAL A 409 18.12 8.13 -11.48
CA VAL A 409 18.90 8.13 -12.71
C VAL A 409 20.10 9.02 -12.46
N TYR A 410 21.30 8.45 -12.46
CA TYR A 410 22.53 9.20 -12.19
C TYR A 410 23.29 9.45 -13.48
N HIS A 411 23.68 10.71 -13.68
CA HIS A 411 24.49 11.17 -14.81
C HIS A 411 25.91 11.43 -14.33
N ASN A 412 26.85 10.65 -14.84
CA ASN A 412 28.20 10.65 -14.29
C ASN A 412 29.01 11.90 -14.69
N SER A 413 28.86 12.39 -15.93
CA SER A 413 29.56 13.60 -16.38
C SER A 413 29.20 14.83 -15.55
N THR A 414 27.94 14.98 -15.16
CA THR A 414 27.42 16.12 -14.38
C THR A 414 27.40 15.87 -12.88
N LYS A 415 27.59 14.61 -12.46
CA LYS A 415 27.41 14.14 -11.08
C LYS A 415 26.03 14.47 -10.50
N TYR A 416 25.02 14.42 -11.36
CA TYR A 416 23.65 14.81 -11.03
C TYR A 416 22.76 13.58 -10.91
N ALA A 417 22.02 13.48 -9.79
CA ALA A 417 20.97 12.49 -9.58
C ALA A 417 19.59 13.09 -9.92
N GLU A 418 18.96 12.57 -10.97
CA GLU A 418 17.54 12.76 -11.20
C GLU A 418 16.76 11.89 -10.22
N VAL A 419 16.09 12.56 -9.29
CA VAL A 419 15.27 11.93 -8.25
C VAL A 419 14.08 12.82 -7.92
N ASP A 420 12.91 12.20 -7.81
CA ASP A 420 11.75 12.82 -7.17
C ASP A 420 11.83 12.56 -5.66
N VAL A 421 12.02 13.63 -4.88
CA VAL A 421 12.17 13.56 -3.42
C VAL A 421 10.92 12.97 -2.78
N GLU A 422 9.73 13.25 -3.31
CA GLU A 422 8.46 12.76 -2.75
C GLU A 422 8.25 11.24 -2.95
N LYS A 423 9.18 10.58 -3.64
CA LYS A 423 9.20 9.11 -3.83
C LYS A 423 10.26 8.41 -3.00
N ILE A 424 11.22 9.14 -2.44
CA ILE A 424 12.25 8.55 -1.58
C ILE A 424 11.56 7.89 -0.38
N SER A 425 11.93 6.65 -0.07
CA SER A 425 11.40 5.96 1.11
C SER A 425 12.20 6.32 2.35
N ARG A 426 11.49 6.70 3.40
CA ARG A 426 12.01 6.77 4.78
C ARG A 426 11.95 5.37 5.39
N THR A 427 13.11 4.78 5.71
CA THR A 427 13.24 3.34 6.05
C THR A 427 13.39 3.03 7.55
N ASN A 428 13.28 4.04 8.40
CA ASN A 428 13.12 3.92 9.85
C ASN A 428 12.04 4.91 10.34
N SER A 429 11.59 4.75 11.59
CA SER A 429 10.58 5.64 12.16
C SER A 429 11.03 7.12 12.11
N TYR A 430 10.08 8.00 11.82
CA TYR A 430 10.24 9.46 11.77
C TYR A 430 9.31 10.18 12.75
N LYS A 431 8.64 9.41 13.65
CA LYS A 431 7.66 9.91 14.63
C LYS A 431 8.20 11.09 15.45
N ASN A 432 9.45 10.96 15.90
CA ASN A 432 10.11 11.93 16.77
C ASN A 432 11.02 12.90 16.02
N ASP A 433 11.18 12.76 14.70
CA ASP A 433 12.12 13.58 13.93
C ASP A 433 11.47 14.83 13.35
N SER A 434 10.15 14.84 13.23
CA SER A 434 9.43 15.72 12.32
C SER A 434 8.26 16.43 13.01
N THR A 435 8.34 16.67 14.32
CA THR A 435 7.23 17.15 15.16
C THR A 435 6.75 18.55 14.79
N CYS A 436 7.61 19.36 14.17
CA CYS A 436 7.31 20.70 13.67
C CYS A 436 6.51 20.75 12.35
N ILE A 437 6.23 19.60 11.71
CA ILE A 437 5.50 19.53 10.43
C ILE A 437 4.27 18.64 10.54
N ASP A 438 3.17 19.16 10.00
CA ASP A 438 1.89 18.45 9.86
C ASP A 438 1.64 17.95 8.42
N ASN A 439 2.32 18.50 7.41
CA ASN A 439 2.21 18.01 6.03
C ASN A 439 2.74 16.58 5.90
N LYS A 440 1.88 15.66 5.44
CA LYS A 440 2.17 14.22 5.41
C LYS A 440 3.38 13.81 4.56
N LEU A 441 3.62 14.49 3.44
CA LEU A 441 4.74 14.17 2.54
C LEU A 441 6.05 14.72 3.09
N SER A 442 6.10 16.02 3.41
CA SER A 442 7.33 16.65 3.90
C SER A 442 7.81 16.07 5.24
N LYS A 443 6.89 15.57 6.07
CA LYS A 443 7.19 14.92 7.35
C LYS A 443 8.08 13.68 7.22
N LEU A 444 8.07 12.99 6.07
CA LEU A 444 8.93 11.82 5.82
C LEU A 444 10.42 12.20 5.73
N TYR A 445 10.71 13.41 5.27
CA TYR A 445 12.05 13.86 4.91
C TYR A 445 12.64 14.83 5.93
N CYS A 446 11.80 15.69 6.51
CA CYS A 446 12.23 16.71 7.45
C CYS A 446 12.72 16.09 8.77
N ILE A 447 13.91 16.53 9.21
CA ILE A 447 14.32 16.42 10.60
C ILE A 447 14.28 17.83 11.20
N CYS A 448 13.36 18.08 12.13
CA CYS A 448 13.12 19.38 12.73
C CYS A 448 14.30 19.81 13.60
N PHE A 449 14.66 21.10 13.57
CA PHE A 449 15.73 21.63 14.44
C PHE A 449 15.44 21.38 15.93
N ILE A 450 14.17 21.47 16.34
CA ILE A 450 13.74 21.23 17.73
C ILE A 450 13.86 19.77 18.17
N ASP A 451 13.95 18.84 17.21
CA ASP A 451 13.98 17.40 17.44
C ASP A 451 15.40 16.84 17.31
N LEU A 452 16.39 17.66 16.96
CA LEU A 452 17.78 17.21 16.83
C LEU A 452 18.33 16.80 18.20
N ASN A 453 18.78 15.56 18.30
CA ASN A 453 19.47 15.10 19.50
C ASN A 453 20.80 15.86 19.65
N GLU A 454 20.98 16.60 20.75
CA GLU A 454 22.23 17.35 21.04
C GLU A 454 23.47 16.46 21.24
N ASN A 455 23.35 15.13 21.13
CA ASN A 455 24.43 14.16 21.37
C ASN A 455 24.49 13.01 20.33
N SER A 456 24.38 13.29 19.03
CA SER A 456 24.64 12.31 17.97
C SER A 456 25.92 12.60 17.20
#